data_AF-A0A3L7P7I4-F1
#
_entry.id   AF-A0A3L7P7I4-F1
#
_cell.length_a   1.000
_cell.length_b   1.000
_cell.length_c   1.000
_cell.angle_alpha   90.00
_cell.angle_beta   90.00
_cell.angle_gamma   90.00
#
_symmetry.space_group_name_H-M   'P 1'
#
loop_
_entity.id
_entity.type
_entity.pdbx_description
1 polymer ?
#
loop_
_entity_poly.entity_id
_entity_poly.type
_entity_poly.pdbx_seq_one_letter_code
_entity_poly.pdbx_strand_id
1 'polypeptide(L)'
;MELTVPRLVRQAFSQLNKNYHSNLSKAPVGLLEHHSRANSLHLPPELAWSAATEALPASHRSQLPAPTGWALWLENLPGTGWPIHALGEFPQRLVIDALLQAPWLPETVGAAGTSLPVVAGNAPAQRLLRGALLRQAGRLPEAAEQLAEPVPADWQACQINEQAALAWYQGDLPGAERLWLQAGPQAGALYNLGLVSQAKGDSTQARSFFAAAADAWPESSAWHHTALVCQLLA
;
A
#
# COMPACT_ATOMS: atom_id res chain seq x y z
N MET A 1 -29.66 14.64 -16.06
CA MET A 1 -28.65 14.51 -15.00
C MET A 1 -27.47 13.75 -15.63
N GLU A 2 -26.47 14.45 -16.14
CA GLU A 2 -25.32 13.79 -16.78
C GLU A 2 -24.47 13.09 -15.73
N LEU A 3 -24.27 11.79 -15.92
CA LEU A 3 -23.39 10.98 -15.09
C LEU A 3 -21.96 11.16 -15.62
N THR A 4 -21.12 11.90 -14.89
CA THR A 4 -19.70 12.01 -15.21
C THR A 4 -18.98 10.68 -14.91
N VAL A 5 -17.90 10.38 -15.64
CA VAL A 5 -17.10 9.16 -15.44
C VAL A 5 -16.69 8.95 -13.98
N PRO A 6 -16.19 9.97 -13.24
CA PRO A 6 -15.90 9.84 -11.80
C PRO A 6 -17.10 9.38 -10.97
N ARG A 7 -18.30 9.88 -11.29
CA ARG A 7 -19.53 9.57 -10.56
C ARG A 7 -20.00 8.14 -10.82
N LEU A 8 -19.85 7.67 -12.06
CA LEU A 8 -20.11 6.28 -12.44
C LEU A 8 -19.12 5.32 -11.75
N VAL A 9 -17.82 5.65 -11.73
CA VAL A 9 -16.79 4.84 -11.07
C VAL A 9 -17.06 4.77 -9.56
N ARG A 10 -17.32 5.91 -8.89
CA ARG A 10 -17.71 5.93 -7.47
C ARG A 10 -18.95 5.08 -7.19
N GLN A 11 -19.97 5.17 -8.05
CA GLN A 11 -21.21 4.41 -7.90
C GLN A 11 -20.98 2.89 -8.09
N ALA A 12 -20.20 2.51 -9.11
CA ALA A 12 -19.86 1.11 -9.37
C ALA A 12 -19.04 0.50 -8.23
N PHE A 13 -18.02 1.21 -7.73
CA PHE A 13 -17.24 0.76 -6.56
C PHE A 13 -18.09 0.66 -5.30
N SER A 14 -18.97 1.64 -5.04
CA SER A 14 -19.89 1.59 -3.89
C SER A 14 -20.86 0.40 -3.97
N GLN A 15 -21.38 0.08 -5.17
CA GLN A 15 -22.25 -1.06 -5.39
C GLN A 15 -21.50 -2.39 -5.23
N LEU A 16 -20.32 -2.52 -5.82
CA LEU A 16 -19.45 -3.68 -5.62
C LEU A 16 -19.19 -3.89 -4.13
N ASN A 17 -18.77 -2.85 -3.41
CA ASN A 17 -18.44 -2.99 -2.01
C ASN A 17 -19.63 -3.44 -1.14
N LYS A 18 -20.81 -2.84 -1.35
CA LYS A 18 -22.06 -3.25 -0.66
C LYS A 18 -22.43 -4.71 -0.94
N ASN A 19 -22.30 -5.15 -2.19
CA ASN A 19 -22.62 -6.52 -2.58
C ASN A 19 -21.63 -7.53 -1.98
N TYR A 20 -20.35 -7.18 -1.89
CA TYR A 20 -19.33 -8.05 -1.30
C TYR A 20 -19.41 -8.10 0.24
N HIS A 21 -19.65 -6.99 0.92
CA HIS A 21 -19.79 -6.96 2.38
C HIS A 21 -21.09 -7.63 2.89
N SER A 22 -22.18 -7.54 2.13
CA SER A 22 -23.45 -8.19 2.50
C SER A 22 -23.42 -9.73 2.37
N ASN A 23 -22.54 -10.28 1.53
CA ASN A 23 -22.36 -11.73 1.40
C ASN A 23 -21.47 -12.35 2.50
N LEU A 24 -20.65 -11.56 3.19
CA LEU A 24 -19.81 -12.03 4.30
C LEU A 24 -20.59 -12.22 5.61
N SER A 25 -21.74 -11.54 5.76
CA SER A 25 -22.56 -11.62 6.98
C SER A 25 -23.58 -12.77 6.99
N LYS A 26 -23.62 -13.61 5.95
CA LYS A 26 -24.62 -14.69 5.79
C LYS A 26 -24.00 -16.06 5.47
N ALA A 27 -22.96 -16.47 6.19
CA ALA A 27 -22.54 -17.88 6.14
C ALA A 27 -23.49 -18.74 7.03
N PRO A 28 -24.11 -19.82 6.51
CA PRO A 28 -24.91 -20.73 7.33
C PRO A 28 -24.02 -21.50 8.31
N VAL A 29 -24.44 -21.58 9.56
CA VAL A 29 -23.76 -22.35 10.60
C VAL A 29 -24.03 -23.84 10.37
N GLY A 30 -23.04 -24.56 9.85
CA GLY A 30 -23.05 -26.02 9.75
C GLY A 30 -22.40 -26.50 8.46
N LEU A 31 -21.27 -27.21 8.59
CA LEU A 31 -20.41 -27.72 7.51
C LEU A 31 -19.72 -26.64 6.66
N LEU A 32 -18.74 -25.96 7.25
CA LEU A 32 -17.73 -25.23 6.50
C LEU A 32 -16.37 -25.72 6.95
N GLU A 33 -15.63 -26.36 6.03
CA GLU A 33 -14.18 -26.48 6.14
C GLU A 33 -13.59 -25.09 6.46
N HIS A 34 -12.43 -25.06 7.13
CA HIS A 34 -11.71 -23.86 7.60
C HIS A 34 -11.37 -22.87 6.46
N HIS A 35 -12.38 -22.24 5.87
CA HIS A 35 -12.29 -21.27 4.77
C HIS A 35 -12.87 -19.91 5.17
N SER A 36 -13.25 -19.73 6.44
CA SER A 36 -13.99 -18.57 6.94
C SER A 36 -13.13 -17.52 7.65
N ARG A 37 -11.93 -17.25 7.11
CA ARG A 37 -11.22 -15.98 7.31
C ARG A 37 -10.83 -15.36 5.96
N ALA A 38 -11.82 -15.31 5.05
CA ALA A 38 -11.62 -14.82 3.70
C ALA A 38 -11.27 -13.32 3.71
N ASN A 39 -9.97 -13.03 3.68
CA ASN A 39 -9.45 -11.81 3.08
C ASN A 39 -10.01 -11.78 1.66
N SER A 40 -10.82 -10.77 1.35
CA SER A 40 -11.77 -10.74 0.23
C SER A 40 -11.14 -10.79 -1.17
N LEU A 41 -9.82 -10.84 -1.25
CA LEU A 41 -9.05 -11.19 -2.44
C LEU A 41 -7.92 -12.13 -1.98
N HIS A 42 -8.14 -13.45 -2.01
CA HIS A 42 -7.08 -14.44 -1.84
C HIS A 42 -6.10 -14.36 -3.02
N LEU A 43 -5.29 -13.31 -3.05
CA LEU A 43 -4.25 -13.14 -4.05
C LEU A 43 -3.18 -14.21 -3.80
N PRO A 44 -2.78 -14.97 -4.84
CA PRO A 44 -1.69 -15.93 -4.70
C PRO A 44 -0.46 -15.24 -4.09
N PRO A 45 0.20 -15.83 -3.08
CA PRO A 45 1.33 -15.20 -2.40
C PRO A 45 2.45 -14.74 -3.35
N GLU A 46 2.66 -15.49 -4.43
CA GLU A 46 3.58 -15.18 -5.55
C GLU A 46 3.21 -13.87 -6.25
N LEU A 47 1.93 -13.69 -6.58
CA LEU A 47 1.43 -12.49 -7.26
C LEU A 47 1.48 -11.28 -6.32
N ALA A 48 1.15 -11.47 -5.05
CA ALA A 48 1.30 -10.45 -4.01
C ALA A 48 2.77 -10.03 -3.85
N TRP A 49 3.71 -10.98 -3.95
CA TRP A 49 5.14 -10.70 -3.90
C TRP A 49 5.65 -9.98 -5.16
N SER A 50 5.19 -10.39 -6.34
CA SER A 50 5.50 -9.71 -7.60
C SER A 50 5.05 -8.25 -7.54
N ALA A 51 3.80 -8.01 -7.13
CA ALA A 51 3.25 -6.66 -7.00
C ALA A 51 3.99 -5.82 -5.93
N ALA A 52 4.40 -6.45 -4.83
CA ALA A 52 5.21 -5.83 -3.76
C ALA A 52 6.58 -5.34 -4.25
N THR A 53 7.20 -6.06 -5.18
CA THR A 53 8.52 -5.72 -5.72
C THR A 53 8.43 -4.93 -7.02
N GLU A 54 7.21 -4.73 -7.55
CA GLU A 54 6.99 -4.05 -8.82
C GLU A 54 7.34 -2.56 -8.78
N ALA A 55 7.21 -1.94 -7.61
CA ALA A 55 7.59 -0.54 -7.41
C ALA A 55 9.12 -0.31 -7.39
N LEU A 56 9.92 -1.37 -7.21
CA LEU A 56 11.37 -1.25 -7.23
C LEU A 56 11.90 -1.08 -8.66
N PRO A 57 13.03 -0.38 -8.84
CA PRO A 57 13.78 -0.41 -10.09
C PRO A 57 14.01 -1.86 -10.56
N ALA A 58 13.91 -2.12 -11.87
CA ALA A 58 14.01 -3.47 -12.42
C ALA A 58 15.32 -4.18 -12.03
N SER A 59 16.42 -3.43 -11.93
CA SER A 59 17.73 -3.89 -11.45
C SER A 59 17.69 -4.46 -10.03
N HIS A 60 16.81 -3.94 -9.18
CA HIS A 60 16.65 -4.31 -7.78
C HIS A 60 15.65 -5.45 -7.59
N ARG A 61 14.60 -5.53 -8.43
CA ARG A 61 13.53 -6.54 -8.35
C ARG A 61 14.05 -7.97 -8.46
N SER A 62 14.96 -8.24 -9.40
CA SER A 62 15.45 -9.59 -9.70
C SER A 62 16.27 -10.24 -8.57
N GLN A 63 16.66 -9.47 -7.55
CA GLN A 63 17.57 -9.91 -6.49
C GLN A 63 16.87 -10.22 -5.17
N LEU A 64 15.54 -10.09 -5.10
CA LEU A 64 14.79 -10.17 -3.86
C LEU A 64 13.77 -11.32 -3.87
N PRO A 65 14.09 -12.48 -3.24
CA PRO A 65 13.14 -13.56 -3.07
C PRO A 65 12.07 -13.20 -2.04
N ALA A 66 10.91 -13.85 -2.14
CA ALA A 66 9.85 -13.74 -1.14
C ALA A 66 10.37 -14.19 0.24
N PRO A 67 10.07 -13.44 1.32
CA PRO A 67 10.46 -13.82 2.67
C PRO A 67 9.85 -15.15 3.12
N THR A 68 10.55 -15.89 3.97
CA THR A 68 9.99 -17.10 4.60
C THR A 68 8.81 -16.71 5.48
N GLY A 69 7.68 -17.41 5.34
CA GLY A 69 6.45 -17.09 6.07
C GLY A 69 5.58 -16.01 5.43
N TRP A 70 5.93 -15.53 4.23
CA TRP A 70 5.15 -14.54 3.48
C TRP A 70 3.68 -14.92 3.30
N ALA A 71 3.39 -16.13 2.84
CA ALA A 71 2.02 -16.61 2.60
C ALA A 71 1.18 -16.60 3.89
N LEU A 72 1.72 -17.15 4.97
CA LEU A 72 1.05 -17.18 6.27
C LEU A 72 0.82 -15.77 6.82
N TRP A 73 1.76 -14.85 6.58
CA TRP A 73 1.60 -13.47 7.00
C TRP A 73 0.43 -12.80 6.25
N LEU A 74 0.34 -12.97 4.93
CA LEU A 74 -0.78 -12.45 4.13
C LEU A 74 -2.15 -12.98 4.59
N GLU A 75 -2.24 -14.25 4.97
CA GLU A 75 -3.47 -14.87 5.50
C GLU A 75 -3.93 -14.25 6.82
N ASN A 76 -3.00 -13.76 7.63
CA ASN A 76 -3.29 -13.18 8.94
C ASN A 76 -3.45 -11.67 8.93
N LEU A 77 -3.19 -11.01 7.78
CA LEU A 77 -3.51 -9.60 7.65
C LEU A 77 -5.02 -9.41 7.71
N PRO A 78 -5.51 -8.33 8.34
CA PRO A 78 -6.95 -8.11 8.36
C PRO A 78 -7.38 -7.68 6.96
N GLY A 79 -8.48 -8.26 6.47
CA GLY A 79 -8.99 -8.12 5.10
C GLY A 79 -9.19 -6.67 4.68
N THR A 80 -8.13 -6.09 4.13
CA THR A 80 -8.21 -4.83 3.40
C THR A 80 -8.52 -5.17 1.96
N GLY A 81 -9.48 -4.46 1.39
CA GLY A 81 -9.62 -4.43 -0.06
C GLY A 81 -8.27 -4.06 -0.66
N TRP A 82 -7.79 -4.92 -1.57
CA TRP A 82 -6.59 -4.77 -2.40
C TRP A 82 -5.25 -4.93 -1.63
N PRO A 83 -4.53 -6.04 -1.82
CA PRO A 83 -3.19 -6.19 -1.30
C PRO A 83 -2.19 -5.74 -2.37
N ILE A 84 -1.41 -4.72 -2.08
CA ILE A 84 -0.03 -4.71 -2.55
C ILE A 84 0.82 -4.27 -1.35
N HIS A 85 1.98 -4.89 -1.15
CA HIS A 85 2.83 -4.65 0.01
C HIS A 85 4.20 -4.24 -0.48
N ALA A 86 4.35 -3.02 -0.98
CA ALA A 86 5.62 -2.62 -1.55
C ALA A 86 6.67 -2.21 -0.52
N LEU A 87 7.87 -2.71 -0.78
CA LEU A 87 9.13 -2.07 -0.42
C LEU A 87 9.17 -0.68 -1.06
N GLY A 88 9.43 0.32 -0.24
CA GLY A 88 9.66 1.67 -0.67
C GLY A 88 8.45 2.40 -1.17
N GLU A 89 7.18 1.99 -1.00
CA GLU A 89 6.05 2.78 -1.54
C GLU A 89 4.71 2.81 -0.79
N PHE A 90 4.55 2.15 0.37
CA PHE A 90 3.27 2.22 1.09
C PHE A 90 3.31 3.01 2.39
N PRO A 91 2.69 4.18 2.50
CA PRO A 91 1.78 4.46 3.58
C PRO A 91 0.43 3.79 3.26
N GLN A 92 -0.13 3.07 4.23
CA GLN A 92 -1.55 2.75 4.35
C GLN A 92 -2.11 1.63 3.50
N ARG A 93 -2.66 0.67 4.26
CA ARG A 93 -3.87 -0.06 3.90
C ARG A 93 -4.88 0.91 3.28
N LEU A 94 -4.97 0.89 1.96
CA LEU A 94 -5.91 1.70 1.22
C LEU A 94 -7.26 1.01 1.29
N VAL A 95 -8.02 1.32 2.33
CA VAL A 95 -9.42 0.91 2.36
C VAL A 95 -10.13 1.78 1.32
N ILE A 96 -10.45 1.22 0.15
CA ILE A 96 -11.11 1.97 -0.94
C ILE A 96 -12.36 2.69 -0.43
N ASP A 97 -13.08 2.11 0.53
CA ASP A 97 -14.24 2.76 1.16
C ASP A 97 -13.90 4.07 1.86
N ALA A 98 -12.69 4.18 2.38
CA ALA A 98 -12.17 5.35 3.04
C ALA A 98 -11.72 6.42 2.02
N LEU A 99 -11.21 6.02 0.84
CA LEU A 99 -11.00 6.94 -0.28
C LEU A 99 -12.32 7.53 -0.83
N LEU A 100 -13.40 6.75 -0.79
CA LEU A 100 -14.73 7.19 -1.20
C LEU A 100 -15.36 8.16 -0.17
N GLN A 101 -14.86 8.20 1.07
CA GLN A 101 -15.37 9.00 2.17
C GLN A 101 -14.34 10.06 2.58
N ALA A 102 -14.31 11.17 1.85
CA ALA A 102 -13.53 12.34 2.27
C ALA A 102 -14.19 13.01 3.50
N PRO A 103 -13.42 13.54 4.48
CA PRO A 103 -11.95 13.51 4.59
C PRO A 103 -11.44 12.17 5.17
N TRP A 104 -10.29 11.73 4.65
CA TRP A 104 -9.67 10.47 5.03
C TRP A 104 -8.50 10.67 6.00
N LEU A 105 -8.45 9.83 7.03
CA LEU A 105 -7.32 9.71 7.94
C LEU A 105 -6.75 8.29 7.85
N PRO A 106 -5.42 8.11 8.00
CA PRO A 106 -4.81 6.79 8.13
C PRO A 106 -5.48 5.98 9.22
N GLU A 107 -5.94 4.78 8.89
CA GLU A 107 -6.16 3.78 9.93
C GLU A 107 -4.80 3.32 10.46
N THR A 108 -4.56 3.56 11.76
CA THR A 108 -3.46 2.94 12.48
C THR A 108 -3.70 1.43 12.49
N VAL A 109 -2.79 0.69 11.87
CA VAL A 109 -2.88 -0.77 11.88
C VAL A 109 -2.56 -1.21 13.31
N GLY A 110 -3.61 -1.66 14.02
CA GLY A 110 -3.42 -2.33 15.30
C GLY A 110 -2.44 -3.47 15.12
N ALA A 111 -1.48 -3.57 16.05
CA ALA A 111 -0.48 -4.62 16.08
C ALA A 111 -1.17 -5.99 16.07
N ALA A 112 -1.35 -6.56 14.88
CA ALA A 112 -1.72 -7.97 14.78
C ALA A 112 -0.50 -8.71 15.32
N GLY A 113 -0.66 -9.49 16.38
CA GLY A 113 0.36 -10.34 17.01
C GLY A 113 0.85 -11.47 16.10
N THR A 114 1.09 -11.14 14.84
CA THR A 114 1.49 -11.99 13.74
C THR A 114 3.00 -12.04 13.73
N SER A 115 3.54 -13.26 13.66
CA SER A 115 4.95 -13.48 13.39
C SER A 115 5.30 -12.83 12.05
N LEU A 116 6.31 -11.96 12.06
CA LEU A 116 6.78 -11.31 10.84
C LEU A 116 7.44 -12.32 9.89
N PRO A 117 7.33 -12.11 8.56
CA PRO A 117 8.11 -12.88 7.60
C PRO A 117 9.62 -12.71 7.86
N VAL A 118 10.37 -13.80 7.68
CA VAL A 118 11.82 -13.79 7.87
C VAL A 118 12.50 -13.40 6.57
N VAL A 119 13.15 -12.24 6.59
CA VAL A 119 13.97 -11.74 5.48
C VAL A 119 15.41 -12.18 5.69
N ALA A 120 15.95 -13.01 4.79
CA ALA A 120 17.33 -13.49 4.84
C ALA A 120 18.30 -12.55 4.11
N GLY A 121 19.51 -12.37 4.63
CA GLY A 121 20.57 -11.53 4.02
C GLY A 121 20.51 -10.05 4.42
N ASN A 122 21.55 -9.25 4.14
CA ASN A 122 21.67 -7.87 4.62
C ASN A 122 21.93 -6.84 3.50
N ALA A 123 21.61 -7.17 2.25
CA ALA A 123 21.66 -6.18 1.18
C ALA A 123 20.62 -5.06 1.43
N PRO A 124 20.77 -3.90 0.77
CA PRO A 124 19.92 -2.73 1.00
C PRO A 124 18.42 -3.05 0.87
N ALA A 125 18.05 -3.83 -0.15
CA ALA A 125 16.68 -4.30 -0.38
C ALA A 125 16.09 -5.02 0.85
N GLN A 126 16.84 -5.95 1.43
CA GLN A 126 16.43 -6.74 2.59
C GLN A 126 16.28 -5.87 3.84
N ARG A 127 17.19 -4.91 4.04
CA ARG A 127 17.15 -3.97 5.18
C ARG A 127 15.90 -3.09 5.09
N LEU A 128 15.62 -2.52 3.92
CA LEU A 128 14.41 -1.74 3.68
C LEU A 128 13.14 -2.60 3.83
N LEU A 129 13.18 -3.87 3.41
CA LEU A 129 12.02 -4.76 3.50
C LEU A 129 11.65 -5.04 4.95
N ARG A 130 12.64 -5.26 5.80
CA ARG A 130 12.42 -5.39 7.25
C ARG A 130 11.77 -4.14 7.82
N GLY A 131 12.24 -2.95 7.43
CA GLY A 131 11.65 -1.68 7.84
C GLY A 131 10.18 -1.59 7.45
N ALA A 132 9.85 -1.92 6.21
CA ALA A 132 8.49 -1.95 5.70
C ALA A 132 7.59 -2.96 6.46
N LEU A 133 8.07 -4.18 6.69
CA LEU A 133 7.34 -5.22 7.42
C LEU A 133 7.09 -4.82 8.88
N LEU A 134 8.10 -4.26 9.57
CA LEU A 134 7.96 -3.75 10.93
C LEU A 134 6.91 -2.64 10.99
N ARG A 135 6.97 -1.69 10.06
CA ARG A 135 6.01 -0.59 9.93
C ARG A 135 4.60 -1.10 9.70
N GLN A 136 4.42 -2.08 8.80
CA GLN A 136 3.12 -2.67 8.50
C GLN A 136 2.54 -3.48 9.67
N ALA A 137 3.40 -4.07 10.51
CA ALA A 137 2.99 -4.71 11.75
C ALA A 137 2.75 -3.74 12.92
N GLY A 138 2.88 -2.42 12.70
CA GLY A 138 2.71 -1.40 13.74
C GLY A 138 3.90 -1.31 14.72
N ARG A 139 5.01 -2.00 14.45
CA ARG A 139 6.25 -1.96 15.26
C ARG A 139 7.08 -0.72 14.88
N LEU A 140 6.48 0.46 15.04
CA LEU A 140 7.02 1.73 14.51
C LEU A 140 8.40 2.12 15.05
N PRO A 141 8.72 1.95 16.36
CA PRO A 141 10.06 2.25 16.86
C PRO A 141 11.14 1.38 16.21
N GLU A 142 10.85 0.09 16.06
CA GLU A 142 11.79 -0.87 15.44
C GLU A 142 11.95 -0.60 13.94
N ALA A 143 10.87 -0.20 13.25
CA ALA A 143 10.96 0.27 11.88
C ALA A 143 11.85 1.51 11.77
N ALA A 144 11.75 2.46 12.71
CA ALA A 144 12.58 3.66 12.73
C ALA A 144 14.07 3.31 12.88
N GLU A 145 14.41 2.43 13.83
CA GLU A 145 15.77 1.93 14.03
C GLU A 145 16.30 1.23 12.77
N GLN A 146 15.50 0.35 12.18
CA GLN A 146 15.86 -0.38 10.97
C GLN A 146 16.11 0.54 9.76
N LEU A 147 15.35 1.64 9.65
CA LEU A 147 15.43 2.61 8.56
C LEU A 147 16.43 3.75 8.82
N ALA A 148 17.02 3.84 10.01
CA ALA A 148 18.00 4.88 10.36
C ALA A 148 19.39 4.59 9.80
N GLU A 149 19.77 3.32 9.65
CA GLU A 149 21.11 3.02 9.16
C GLU A 149 21.23 3.29 7.64
N PRO A 150 22.26 4.02 7.18
CA PRO A 150 22.36 4.45 5.79
C PRO A 150 22.36 3.30 4.77
N VAL A 151 21.83 3.57 3.57
CA VAL A 151 21.95 2.69 2.41
C VAL A 151 22.87 3.32 1.35
N PRO A 152 23.41 2.54 0.39
CA PRO A 152 24.11 3.07 -0.77
C PRO A 152 23.29 4.13 -1.53
N ALA A 153 23.97 5.04 -2.24
CA ALA A 153 23.32 6.21 -2.87
C ALA A 153 22.20 5.84 -3.85
N ASP A 154 22.37 4.75 -4.60
CA ASP A 154 21.41 4.13 -5.51
C ASP A 154 20.12 3.63 -4.81
N TRP A 155 20.14 3.47 -3.50
CA TRP A 155 19.00 3.09 -2.66
C TRP A 155 18.44 4.22 -1.81
N GLN A 156 19.08 5.40 -1.82
CA GLN A 156 18.75 6.49 -0.91
C GLN A 156 17.31 6.97 -1.10
N ALA A 157 16.83 7.06 -2.34
CA ALA A 157 15.46 7.46 -2.60
C ALA A 157 14.43 6.44 -2.08
N CYS A 158 14.71 5.13 -2.19
CA CYS A 158 13.87 4.10 -1.58
C CYS A 158 13.87 4.19 -0.04
N GLN A 159 15.03 4.49 0.57
CA GLN A 159 15.12 4.72 2.01
C GLN A 159 14.30 5.94 2.45
N ILE A 160 14.42 7.07 1.74
CA ILE A 160 13.64 8.28 2.03
C ILE A 160 12.15 7.98 1.90
N ASN A 161 11.74 7.21 0.89
CA ASN A 161 10.34 6.85 0.72
C ASN A 161 9.80 5.97 1.85
N GLU A 162 10.59 5.01 2.34
CA GLU A 162 10.21 4.23 3.53
C GLU A 162 10.13 5.09 4.80
N GLN A 163 11.04 6.05 4.97
CA GLN A 163 11.01 6.99 6.08
C GLN A 163 9.78 7.91 6.01
N ALA A 164 9.40 8.35 4.81
CA ALA A 164 8.18 9.12 4.58
C ALA A 164 6.92 8.32 4.93
N ALA A 165 6.87 7.06 4.50
CA ALA A 165 5.81 6.14 4.87
C ALA A 165 5.74 5.91 6.39
N LEU A 166 6.88 5.80 7.07
CA LEU A 166 6.92 5.69 8.52
C LEU A 166 6.36 6.94 9.21
N ALA A 167 6.81 8.14 8.79
CA ALA A 167 6.30 9.41 9.32
C ALA A 167 4.78 9.51 9.15
N TRP A 168 4.28 9.09 7.99
CA TRP A 168 2.84 9.02 7.75
C TRP A 168 2.13 8.10 8.76
N TYR A 169 2.64 6.88 8.97
CA TYR A 169 2.06 5.91 9.92
C TYR A 169 2.10 6.40 11.38
N GLN A 170 3.02 7.30 11.70
CA GLN A 170 3.12 7.98 13.00
C GLN A 170 2.15 9.18 13.12
N GLY A 171 1.44 9.53 12.04
CA GLY A 171 0.56 10.70 11.98
C GLY A 171 1.27 12.01 11.64
N ASP A 172 2.57 11.99 11.32
CA ASP A 172 3.33 13.16 10.87
C ASP A 172 3.15 13.39 9.36
N LEU A 173 1.97 13.87 8.97
CA LEU A 173 1.65 14.17 7.58
C LEU A 173 2.58 15.21 6.95
N PRO A 174 2.94 16.33 7.63
CA PRO A 174 3.89 17.30 7.07
C PRO A 174 5.30 16.71 6.89
N GLY A 175 5.77 15.90 7.83
CA GLY A 175 7.06 15.22 7.71
C GLY A 175 7.09 14.20 6.57
N ALA A 176 6.00 13.42 6.40
CA ALA A 176 5.85 12.48 5.31
C ALA A 176 5.90 13.16 3.94
N GLU A 177 5.11 14.24 3.76
CA GLU A 177 5.10 15.01 2.51
C GLU A 177 6.47 15.58 2.16
N ARG A 178 7.16 16.19 3.14
CA ARG A 178 8.51 16.73 2.94
C ARG A 178 9.49 15.65 2.47
N LEU A 179 9.41 14.46 3.06
CA LEU A 179 10.28 13.34 2.68
C LEU A 179 9.93 12.79 1.29
N TRP A 180 8.64 12.66 0.93
CA TRP A 180 8.28 12.25 -0.44
C TRP A 180 8.70 13.25 -1.51
N LEU A 181 8.61 14.55 -1.24
CA LEU A 181 9.18 15.57 -2.13
C LEU A 181 10.69 15.42 -2.27
N GLN A 182 11.39 15.01 -1.20
CA GLN A 182 12.83 14.77 -1.20
C GLN A 182 13.23 13.47 -1.94
N ALA A 183 12.38 12.43 -1.90
CA ALA A 183 12.62 11.16 -2.60
C ALA A 183 12.67 11.34 -4.14
N GLY A 184 12.10 12.43 -4.65
CA GLY A 184 12.03 12.73 -6.07
C GLY A 184 10.80 12.11 -6.75
N PRO A 185 10.70 12.23 -8.08
CA PRO A 185 9.50 11.84 -8.84
C PRO A 185 9.43 10.32 -9.09
N GLN A 186 9.66 9.51 -8.05
CA GLN A 186 9.44 8.06 -8.13
C GLN A 186 7.94 7.77 -8.15
N ALA A 187 7.55 6.71 -8.85
CA ALA A 187 6.14 6.42 -9.12
C ALA A 187 5.29 6.34 -7.84
N GLY A 188 5.76 5.67 -6.79
CA GLY A 188 4.97 5.63 -5.56
C GLY A 188 5.16 6.87 -4.67
N ALA A 189 6.30 7.57 -4.71
CA ALA A 189 6.43 8.87 -4.04
C ALA A 189 5.36 9.84 -4.58
N LEU A 190 5.15 9.86 -5.90
CA LEU A 190 4.08 10.60 -6.56
C LEU A 190 2.69 10.11 -6.11
N TYR A 191 2.46 8.80 -6.10
CA TYR A 191 1.21 8.22 -5.61
C TYR A 191 0.88 8.68 -4.17
N ASN A 192 1.88 8.66 -3.30
CA ASN A 192 1.76 9.04 -1.89
C ASN A 192 1.50 10.54 -1.70
N LEU A 193 2.12 11.39 -2.51
CA LEU A 193 1.80 12.81 -2.57
C LEU A 193 0.36 13.05 -3.04
N GLY A 194 -0.18 12.18 -3.91
CA GLY A 194 -1.60 12.16 -4.27
C GLY A 194 -2.50 11.91 -3.05
N LEU A 195 -2.16 10.91 -2.23
CA LEU A 195 -2.86 10.60 -0.97
C LEU A 195 -2.77 11.75 0.05
N VAL A 196 -1.60 12.38 0.20
CA VAL A 196 -1.42 13.57 1.05
C VAL A 196 -2.36 14.69 0.59
N SER A 197 -2.38 14.97 -0.71
CA SER A 197 -3.18 16.05 -1.29
C SER A 197 -4.67 15.80 -1.07
N GLN A 198 -5.10 14.54 -1.23
CA GLN A 198 -6.48 14.14 -0.96
C GLN A 198 -6.84 14.26 0.52
N ALA A 199 -5.95 13.86 1.44
CA ALA A 199 -6.16 14.02 2.88
C ALA A 199 -6.29 15.50 3.29
N LYS A 200 -5.61 16.41 2.58
CA LYS A 200 -5.74 17.86 2.74
C LYS A 200 -6.98 18.47 2.05
N GLY A 201 -7.71 17.69 1.26
CA GLY A 201 -8.86 18.16 0.47
C GLY A 201 -8.48 18.88 -0.83
N ASP A 202 -7.22 18.81 -1.28
CA ASP A 202 -6.78 19.36 -2.56
C ASP A 202 -6.92 18.31 -3.68
N SER A 203 -8.14 18.15 -4.17
CA SER A 203 -8.46 17.23 -5.27
C SER A 203 -7.70 17.54 -6.56
N THR A 204 -7.36 18.81 -6.82
CA THR A 204 -6.66 19.18 -8.07
C THR A 204 -5.23 18.67 -8.03
N GLN A 205 -4.53 18.94 -6.93
CA GLN A 205 -3.16 18.48 -6.74
C GLN A 205 -3.11 16.94 -6.61
N ALA A 206 -4.09 16.33 -5.94
CA ALA A 206 -4.21 14.87 -5.84
C ALA A 206 -4.30 14.21 -7.22
N ARG A 207 -5.19 14.72 -8.09
CA ARG A 207 -5.33 14.22 -9.47
C ARG A 207 -4.04 14.35 -10.27
N SER A 208 -3.33 15.47 -10.13
CA SER A 208 -2.05 15.70 -10.82
C SER A 208 -1.00 14.66 -10.40
N PHE A 209 -0.85 14.43 -9.10
CA PHE A 209 0.09 13.45 -8.58
C PHE A 209 -0.27 12.01 -8.94
N PHE A 210 -1.54 11.62 -8.87
CA PHE A 210 -1.97 10.29 -9.28
C PHE A 210 -1.78 10.04 -10.79
N ALA A 211 -2.00 11.05 -11.63
CA ALA A 211 -1.70 10.96 -13.06
C ALA A 211 -0.20 10.72 -13.30
N ALA A 212 0.65 11.53 -12.67
CA ALA A 212 2.10 11.38 -12.79
C ALA A 212 2.60 10.01 -12.27
N ALA A 213 2.00 9.48 -11.21
CA ALA A 213 2.29 8.14 -10.72
C ALA A 213 1.90 7.05 -11.73
N ALA A 214 0.71 7.16 -12.33
CA ALA A 214 0.24 6.23 -13.35
C ALA A 214 1.17 6.22 -14.57
N ASP A 215 1.61 7.39 -15.04
CA ASP A 215 2.53 7.52 -16.17
C ASP A 215 3.92 6.93 -15.90
N ALA A 216 4.34 6.86 -14.63
CA ALA A 216 5.64 6.31 -14.24
C ALA A 216 5.66 4.78 -14.11
N TRP A 217 4.50 4.13 -13.98
CA TRP A 217 4.39 2.67 -13.98
C TRP A 217 4.01 2.12 -15.37
N PRO A 218 4.54 0.95 -15.76
CA PRO A 218 4.08 0.28 -16.98
C PRO A 218 2.57 0.02 -16.95
N GLU A 219 1.89 0.10 -18.09
CA GLU A 219 0.45 -0.18 -18.19
C GLU A 219 0.09 -1.61 -17.72
N SER A 220 1.03 -2.55 -17.83
CA SER A 220 0.86 -3.93 -17.31
C SER A 220 0.87 -4.02 -15.78
N SER A 221 1.28 -2.97 -15.08
CA SER A 221 1.37 -2.93 -13.62
C SER A 221 -0.02 -2.71 -13.02
N ALA A 222 -0.36 -3.50 -11.99
CA ALA A 222 -1.58 -3.23 -11.22
C ALA A 222 -1.59 -1.81 -10.63
N TRP A 223 -0.39 -1.26 -10.36
CA TRP A 223 -0.22 0.07 -9.80
C TRP A 223 -0.57 1.21 -10.72
N HIS A 224 -0.28 1.04 -12.02
CA HIS A 224 -0.72 1.97 -13.04
C HIS A 224 -2.24 2.14 -12.96
N HIS A 225 -2.98 1.03 -12.95
CA HIS A 225 -4.44 1.06 -12.86
C HIS A 225 -4.95 1.57 -11.50
N THR A 226 -4.30 1.23 -10.38
CA THR A 226 -4.66 1.76 -9.07
C THR A 226 -4.53 3.29 -9.01
N ALA A 227 -3.43 3.83 -9.54
CA ALA A 227 -3.22 5.27 -9.62
C ALA A 227 -4.30 5.96 -10.48
N LEU A 228 -4.68 5.37 -11.62
CA LEU A 228 -5.79 5.88 -12.44
C LEU A 228 -7.13 5.84 -11.71
N VAL A 229 -7.42 4.80 -10.94
CA VAL A 229 -8.63 4.74 -10.10
C VAL A 229 -8.59 5.88 -9.06
N CYS A 230 -7.49 6.05 -8.34
CA CYS A 230 -7.34 7.14 -7.37
C CYS A 230 -7.48 8.52 -8.02
N GLN A 231 -6.91 8.72 -9.22
CA GLN A 231 -7.08 9.95 -10.01
C GLN A 231 -8.56 10.21 -10.33
N LEU A 232 -9.32 9.20 -10.72
CA LEU A 232 -10.75 9.34 -11.02
C LEU A 232 -11.59 9.58 -9.75
N LEU A 233 -11.10 9.11 -8.59
CA LEU A 233 -11.78 9.23 -7.31
C LEU A 233 -11.44 10.51 -6.55
N ALA A 234 -10.31 11.16 -6.81
CA ALA A 234 -9.89 12.43 -6.20
C ALA A 234 -10.73 13.62 -6.68
#